data_AF-A0A4R2L343-F1
#
_entry.id   AF-A0A4R2L343-F1
#
_cell.length_a   1.000
_cell.length_b   1.000
_cell.length_c   1.000
_cell.angle_alpha   90.00
_cell.angle_beta   90.00
_cell.angle_gamma   90.00
#
_symmetry.space_group_name_H-M   'P 1'
#
loop_
_entity.id
_entity.type
_entity.pdbx_description
1 polymer ?
#
loop_
_entity_poly.entity_id
_entity_poly.type
_entity_poly.pdbx_seq_one_letter_code
_entity_poly.pdbx_strand_id
1 'polypeptide(L)'
;MYNTDLFNEIVAKAQSYLAPATKANKLFVANLEKLVAFQFATAQSYADFALARLQAATDVSDADSLKAFAEAQVSAAETLRQKLVDDAKAFADLSAGFKAEFEALVAEFGVEPAPKAVVKTSRKAIAPAA
;
A
#
# COMPACT_ATOMS: atom_id res chain seq x y z
N MET A 1 30.27 10.77 46.08
CA MET A 1 30.26 10.48 44.63
C MET A 1 28.81 10.31 44.25
N TYR A 2 28.25 11.27 43.51
CA TYR A 2 26.86 11.19 43.08
C TYR A 2 26.71 10.08 42.02
N ASN A 3 25.50 9.55 41.98
CA ASN A 3 25.04 8.32 41.37
C ASN A 3 25.07 8.36 39.82
N THR A 4 26.21 8.70 39.22
CA THR A 4 26.38 8.78 37.76
C THR A 4 26.03 7.45 37.10
N ASP A 5 26.34 6.33 37.75
CA ASP A 5 25.99 4.99 37.29
C ASP A 5 24.46 4.75 37.33
N LEU A 6 23.78 5.16 38.39
CA LEU A 6 22.31 5.08 38.48
C LEU A 6 21.62 6.00 37.46
N PHE A 7 22.16 7.20 37.24
CA PHE A 7 21.65 8.11 36.21
C PHE A 7 21.82 7.52 34.81
N ASN A 8 22.99 6.95 34.52
CA ASN A 8 23.26 6.28 33.25
C ASN A 8 22.37 5.04 33.05
N GLU A 9 22.12 4.27 34.11
CA GLU A 9 21.24 3.10 34.06
C GLU A 9 19.78 3.50 33.80
N ILE A 10 19.29 4.56 34.45
CA ILE A 10 17.94 5.12 34.21
C ILE A 10 17.82 5.65 32.77
N VAL A 11 18.83 6.38 32.28
CA VAL A 11 18.85 6.88 30.89
C VAL A 11 18.89 5.72 29.89
N ALA A 12 19.72 4.70 30.10
CA ALA A 12 19.80 3.52 29.25
C ALA A 12 18.47 2.74 29.23
N LYS A 13 17.82 2.62 30.39
CA LYS A 13 16.53 1.94 30.52
C LYS A 13 15.41 2.75 29.84
N ALA A 14 15.39 4.07 30.01
CA ALA A 14 14.45 4.96 29.30
C ALA A 14 14.64 4.88 27.77
N GLN A 15 15.89 4.83 27.30
CA GLN A 15 16.20 4.64 25.88
C GLN A 15 15.72 3.29 25.35
N SER A 16 15.86 2.20 26.13
CA SER A 16 15.37 0.87 25.75
C SER A 16 13.83 0.79 25.60
N TYR A 17 13.08 1.63 26.32
CA TYR A 17 11.61 1.68 26.21
C TYR A 17 11.11 2.63 25.10
N LEU A 18 11.85 3.68 24.78
CA LEU A 18 11.47 4.65 23.74
C LEU A 18 11.94 4.25 22.33
N ALA A 19 13.03 3.49 22.23
CA ALA A 19 13.57 3.02 20.96
C ALA A 19 12.59 2.13 20.14
N PRO A 20 11.87 1.16 20.72
CA PRO A 20 10.90 0.33 20.00
C PRO A 20 9.76 1.15 19.41
N ALA A 21 9.16 2.06 20.21
CA ALA A 21 8.05 2.90 19.76
C ALA A 21 8.47 3.86 18.64
N THR A 22 9.66 4.47 18.75
CA THR A 22 10.20 5.36 17.72
C THR A 22 10.47 4.60 16.42
N LYS A 23 11.03 3.39 16.50
CA LYS A 23 11.32 2.56 15.32
C LYS A 23 10.04 2.01 14.67
N ALA A 24 9.05 1.62 15.46
CA ALA A 24 7.72 1.24 14.99
C ALA A 24 7.04 2.37 14.22
N ASN A 25 7.05 3.59 14.77
CA ASN A 25 6.47 4.76 14.11
C ASN A 25 7.15 5.07 12.78
N LYS A 26 8.49 5.01 12.74
CA LYS A 26 9.26 5.21 11.49
C LYS A 26 8.91 4.17 10.43
N LEU A 27 8.81 2.90 10.83
CA LEU A 27 8.40 1.81 9.93
C LEU A 27 6.99 2.04 9.41
N PHE A 28 6.05 2.42 10.27
CA PHE A 28 4.68 2.70 9.86
C PHE A 28 4.60 3.86 8.86
N VAL A 29 5.29 4.97 9.12
CA VAL A 29 5.37 6.12 8.21
C VAL A 29 5.97 5.70 6.87
N ALA A 30 7.08 4.96 6.86
CA ALA A 30 7.70 4.48 5.62
C ALA A 30 6.76 3.58 4.80
N ASN A 31 5.96 2.73 5.45
CA ASN A 31 4.99 1.90 4.74
C ASN A 31 3.78 2.68 4.24
N LEU A 32 3.33 3.70 4.98
CA LEU A 32 2.32 4.63 4.48
C LEU A 32 2.82 5.41 3.27
N GLU A 33 4.06 5.90 3.27
CA GLU A 33 4.67 6.57 2.13
C GLU A 33 4.68 5.66 0.89
N LYS A 34 5.12 4.40 1.04
CA LYS A 34 5.09 3.41 -0.04
C LYS A 34 3.67 3.16 -0.57
N LEU A 35 2.67 3.04 0.32
CA LEU A 35 1.27 2.83 -0.06
C LEU A 35 0.68 4.04 -0.78
N VAL A 36 0.96 5.26 -0.31
CA VAL A 36 0.50 6.50 -0.94
C VAL A 36 1.14 6.68 -2.31
N ALA A 37 2.45 6.44 -2.42
CA ALA A 37 3.16 6.47 -3.70
C ALA A 37 2.56 5.47 -4.70
N PHE A 38 2.26 4.25 -4.25
CA PHE A 38 1.57 3.25 -5.05
C PHE A 38 0.19 3.74 -5.52
N GLN A 39 -0.68 4.21 -4.61
CA GLN A 39 -2.01 4.70 -4.99
C GLN A 39 -1.95 5.86 -5.98
N PHE A 40 -1.01 6.79 -5.81
CA PHE A 40 -0.84 7.91 -6.73
C PHE A 40 -0.36 7.45 -8.12
N ALA A 41 0.65 6.57 -8.16
CA ALA A 41 1.15 6.02 -9.42
C ALA A 41 0.06 5.23 -10.17
N THR A 42 -0.73 4.43 -9.45
CA THR A 42 -1.86 3.69 -10.00
C THR A 42 -2.93 4.64 -10.54
N ALA A 43 -3.34 5.65 -9.77
CA ALA A 43 -4.32 6.65 -10.22
C ALA A 43 -3.84 7.41 -11.46
N GLN A 44 -2.59 7.86 -11.47
CA GLN A 44 -1.98 8.53 -12.62
C GLN A 44 -2.01 7.63 -13.86
N SER A 45 -1.61 6.36 -13.71
CA SER A 45 -1.59 5.43 -14.84
C SER A 45 -2.95 5.14 -15.45
N TYR A 46 -4.02 5.08 -14.64
CA TYR A 46 -5.39 4.94 -15.15
C TYR A 46 -5.88 6.23 -15.83
N ALA A 47 -5.52 7.40 -15.30
CA ALA A 47 -5.84 8.67 -15.92
C ALA A 47 -5.13 8.83 -17.28
N ASP A 48 -3.84 8.49 -17.35
CA ASP A 48 -3.05 8.50 -18.58
C ASP A 48 -3.66 7.56 -19.63
N PHE A 49 -4.05 6.35 -19.22
CA PHE A 49 -4.77 5.42 -20.08
C PHE A 49 -6.08 5.99 -20.62
N ALA A 50 -6.92 6.57 -19.74
CA ALA A 50 -8.19 7.16 -20.14
C ALA A 50 -8.00 8.35 -21.10
N LEU A 51 -7.03 9.21 -20.83
CA LEU A 51 -6.71 10.36 -21.68
C LEU A 51 -6.23 9.89 -23.07
N ALA A 52 -5.37 8.86 -23.13
CA ALA A 52 -4.94 8.28 -24.39
C ALA A 52 -6.12 7.69 -25.19
N ARG A 53 -7.11 7.10 -24.52
CA ARG A 53 -8.35 6.64 -25.19
C ARG A 53 -9.21 7.79 -25.72
N LEU A 54 -9.32 8.88 -24.98
CA LEU A 54 -10.03 10.09 -25.43
C LEU A 54 -9.34 10.73 -26.63
N GLN A 55 -8.01 10.86 -26.61
CA GLN A 55 -7.23 11.38 -27.74
C GLN A 55 -7.42 10.50 -28.99
N ALA A 56 -7.30 9.18 -28.85
CA ALA A 56 -7.54 8.28 -29.97
C ALA A 56 -8.97 8.34 -30.50
N ALA A 57 -9.96 8.71 -29.67
CA ALA A 57 -11.33 8.92 -30.11
C ALA A 57 -11.49 10.23 -30.89
N THR A 58 -10.73 11.27 -30.55
CA THR A 58 -10.72 12.53 -31.31
C THR A 58 -10.08 12.40 -32.68
N ASP A 59 -9.22 11.40 -32.88
CA ASP A 59 -8.57 11.12 -34.17
C ASP A 59 -9.48 10.35 -35.15
N VAL A 60 -10.68 9.95 -34.72
CA VAL A 60 -11.66 9.27 -35.59
C VAL A 60 -12.36 10.30 -36.48
N SER A 61 -12.07 10.28 -37.78
CA SER A 61 -12.62 11.22 -38.78
C SER A 61 -13.50 10.57 -39.83
N ASP A 62 -13.45 9.25 -39.97
CA ASP A 62 -14.08 8.48 -41.05
C ASP A 62 -14.29 7.01 -40.67
N ALA A 63 -14.88 6.23 -41.59
CA ALA A 63 -15.21 4.82 -41.34
C ALA A 63 -13.97 3.93 -41.13
N ASP A 64 -12.84 4.24 -41.78
CA ASP A 64 -11.61 3.45 -41.67
C ASP A 64 -10.93 3.68 -40.32
N SER A 65 -10.82 4.96 -39.90
CA SER A 65 -10.32 5.33 -38.58
C SER A 65 -11.22 4.84 -37.45
N LEU A 66 -12.55 4.81 -37.66
CA LEU A 66 -13.49 4.20 -36.71
C LEU A 66 -13.26 2.69 -36.55
N LYS A 67 -13.05 1.98 -37.67
CA LYS A 67 -12.72 0.56 -37.64
C LYS A 67 -11.40 0.30 -36.91
N ALA A 68 -10.35 1.08 -37.22
CA ALA A 68 -9.07 0.98 -36.54
C ALA A 68 -9.19 1.25 -35.03
N PHE A 69 -9.97 2.25 -34.63
CA PHE A 69 -10.25 2.54 -33.22
C PHE A 69 -10.97 1.37 -32.53
N ALA A 70 -11.95 0.74 -33.20
CA ALA A 70 -12.67 -0.43 -32.68
C ALA A 70 -11.74 -1.64 -32.51
N GLU A 71 -10.86 -1.90 -33.47
CA GLU A 71 -9.85 -2.97 -33.37
C GLU A 71 -8.87 -2.71 -32.21
N ALA A 72 -8.48 -1.44 -31.99
CA ALA A 72 -7.62 -1.05 -30.89
C ALA A 72 -8.26 -1.22 -29.49
N GLN A 73 -9.59 -1.30 -29.38
CA GLN A 73 -10.26 -1.51 -28.08
C GLN A 73 -9.91 -2.85 -27.45
N VAL A 74 -9.67 -3.89 -28.26
CA VAL A 74 -9.28 -5.22 -27.75
C VAL A 74 -7.91 -5.14 -27.09
N SER A 75 -6.96 -4.48 -27.74
CA SER A 75 -5.61 -4.26 -27.20
C SER A 75 -5.63 -3.33 -25.96
N ALA A 76 -6.49 -2.31 -25.96
CA ALA A 76 -6.69 -1.44 -24.81
C ALA A 76 -7.25 -2.21 -23.60
N ALA A 77 -8.22 -3.10 -23.82
CA ALA A 77 -8.77 -3.95 -22.77
C ALA A 77 -7.72 -4.93 -22.20
N GLU A 78 -6.88 -5.51 -23.06
CA GLU A 78 -5.78 -6.37 -22.63
C GLU A 78 -4.74 -5.60 -21.80
N THR A 79 -4.38 -4.39 -22.23
CA THR A 79 -3.49 -3.49 -21.49
C THR A 79 -4.06 -3.18 -20.11
N LEU A 80 -5.34 -2.85 -20.02
CA LEU A 80 -6.02 -2.58 -18.75
C LEU A 80 -6.04 -3.81 -17.84
N ARG A 81 -6.32 -5.00 -18.39
CA ARG A 81 -6.30 -6.25 -17.64
C ARG A 81 -4.90 -6.55 -17.10
N GLN A 82 -3.86 -6.38 -17.92
CA GLN A 82 -2.48 -6.60 -17.48
C GLN A 82 -2.11 -5.63 -16.35
N LYS A 83 -2.46 -4.35 -16.51
CA LYS A 83 -2.25 -3.32 -15.48
C LYS A 83 -2.88 -3.70 -14.14
N LEU A 84 -4.11 -4.21 -14.16
CA LEU A 84 -4.81 -4.66 -12.95
C LEU A 84 -4.07 -5.82 -12.26
N VAL A 85 -3.57 -6.78 -13.04
CA VAL A 85 -2.77 -7.90 -12.50
C VAL A 85 -1.46 -7.41 -11.90
N ASP A 86 -0.78 -6.49 -12.59
CA ASP A 86 0.48 -5.91 -12.13
C ASP A 86 0.28 -5.11 -10.84
N ASP A 87 -0.80 -4.31 -10.77
CA ASP A 87 -1.17 -3.56 -9.56
C ASP A 87 -1.49 -4.49 -8.39
N ALA A 88 -2.22 -5.60 -8.65
CA ALA A 88 -2.51 -6.59 -7.62
C ALA A 88 -1.22 -7.26 -7.09
N LYS A 89 -0.27 -7.55 -7.98
CA LYS A 89 1.04 -8.10 -7.60
C LYS A 89 1.85 -7.08 -6.78
N ALA A 90 1.93 -5.84 -7.23
CA ALA A 90 2.63 -4.77 -6.52
C ALA A 90 2.04 -4.52 -5.13
N PHE A 91 0.71 -4.57 -5.00
CA PHE A 91 0.03 -4.48 -3.70
C PHE A 91 0.34 -5.66 -2.78
N ALA A 92 0.37 -6.88 -3.32
CA ALA A 92 0.74 -8.07 -2.57
C ALA A 92 2.20 -7.99 -2.06
N ASP A 93 3.11 -7.52 -2.91
CA ASP A 93 4.52 -7.32 -2.57
C ASP A 93 4.70 -6.25 -1.49
N LEU A 94 3.96 -5.12 -1.57
CA LEU A 94 3.90 -4.10 -0.52
C LEU A 94 3.42 -4.68 0.82
N SER A 95 2.35 -5.48 0.79
CA SER A 95 1.77 -6.09 1.98
C SER A 95 2.72 -7.10 2.64
N ALA A 96 3.40 -7.91 1.81
CA ALA A 96 4.42 -8.85 2.28
C ALA A 96 5.63 -8.12 2.89
N GLY A 97 6.08 -7.03 2.26
CA GLY A 97 7.16 -6.18 2.78
C GLY A 97 6.82 -5.59 4.15
N PHE A 98 5.63 -5.00 4.31
CA PHE A 98 5.17 -4.48 5.60
C PHE A 98 5.16 -5.57 6.69
N LYS A 99 4.65 -6.76 6.36
CA LYS A 99 4.62 -7.89 7.29
C LYS A 99 6.03 -8.31 7.72
N ALA A 100 6.96 -8.43 6.77
CA ALA A 100 8.35 -8.80 7.06
C ALA A 100 9.06 -7.75 7.93
N GLU A 101 8.88 -6.47 7.62
CA GLU A 101 9.44 -5.38 8.42
C GLU A 101 8.87 -5.38 9.85
N PHE A 102 7.57 -5.68 10.01
CA PHE A 102 6.92 -5.80 11.31
C PHE A 102 7.41 -7.02 12.12
N GLU A 103 7.55 -8.18 11.48
CA GLU A 103 8.11 -9.38 12.11
C GLU A 103 9.55 -9.16 12.58
N ALA A 104 10.36 -8.44 11.79
CA ALA A 104 11.71 -8.04 12.18
C ALA A 104 11.71 -7.12 13.41
N LEU A 105 10.79 -6.16 13.48
CA LEU A 105 10.64 -5.28 14.64
C LEU A 105 10.28 -6.07 15.91
N VAL A 106 9.36 -7.03 15.81
CA VAL A 106 8.97 -7.92 16.92
C VAL A 106 10.16 -8.76 17.39
N ALA A 107 10.91 -9.35 16.46
CA ALA A 107 12.10 -10.16 16.78
C ALA A 107 13.22 -9.35 17.43
N GLU A 108 13.42 -8.09 17.04
CA GLU A 108 14.49 -7.23 17.54
C GLU A 108 14.26 -6.74 18.98
N PHE A 109 13.01 -6.46 19.37
CA PHE A 109 12.69 -5.85 20.66
C PHE A 109 11.97 -6.79 21.64
N GLY A 110 11.66 -8.03 21.24
CA GLY A 110 10.90 -8.97 22.08
C GLY A 110 9.51 -8.45 22.46
N VAL A 111 9.00 -7.46 21.73
CA VAL A 111 7.66 -6.91 21.90
C VAL A 111 6.70 -7.99 21.43
N GLU A 112 5.84 -8.50 22.32
CA GLU A 112 4.80 -9.46 21.92
C GLU A 112 4.08 -8.97 20.66
N PRO A 113 3.78 -9.87 19.70
CA PRO A 113 3.11 -9.48 18.47
C PRO A 113 1.87 -8.68 18.82
N ALA A 114 1.71 -7.53 18.15
CA ALA A 114 0.66 -6.55 18.42
C ALA A 114 -0.67 -7.23 18.76
N PRO A 115 -1.43 -6.72 19.75
CA PRO A 115 -2.70 -7.31 20.13
C PRO A 115 -3.52 -7.55 18.86
N LYS A 116 -4.00 -8.80 18.71
CA LYS A 116 -4.81 -9.25 17.58
C LYS A 116 -5.74 -8.13 17.17
N ALA A 117 -5.63 -7.68 15.93
CA ALA A 117 -6.44 -6.58 15.40
C ALA A 117 -7.87 -6.73 15.93
N VAL A 118 -8.37 -5.68 16.61
CA VAL A 118 -9.79 -5.58 16.96
C VAL A 118 -10.55 -5.26 15.68
N VAL A 119 -10.47 -6.15 14.69
CA VAL A 119 -11.54 -6.31 13.71
C VAL A 119 -12.57 -7.15 14.44
N LYS A 120 -13.29 -6.52 15.38
CA LYS A 120 -14.67 -6.91 15.63
C LYS A 120 -15.37 -6.66 14.30
N THR A 121 -15.37 -7.70 13.49
CA THR A 121 -16.27 -7.84 12.38
C THR A 121 -17.66 -7.53 12.92
N SER A 122 -18.17 -6.35 12.61
CA SER A 122 -19.61 -6.09 12.57
C SER A 122 -20.21 -6.92 11.42
N ARG A 123 -20.03 -8.24 11.44
CA ARG A 123 -20.83 -9.21 10.67
C ARG A 123 -22.13 -9.42 11.45
N LYS A 124 -22.94 -8.37 11.55
CA LYS A 124 -24.37 -8.51 11.89
C LYS A 124 -25.14 -7.27 11.44
N ALA A 125 -25.08 -6.97 10.15
CA ALA A 125 -26.02 -6.01 9.54
C ALA A 125 -26.16 -6.20 8.03
N ILE A 126 -26.11 -7.43 7.50
CA ILE A 126 -26.70 -7.74 6.20
C ILE A 126 -27.29 -9.15 6.32
N ALA A 127 -28.50 -9.23 6.89
CA ALA A 127 -29.40 -10.33 6.60
C ALA A 127 -30.16 -9.96 5.31
N PRO A 128 -30.41 -10.92 4.41
CA PRO A 128 -31.20 -10.65 3.21
C PRO A 128 -32.64 -10.37 3.61
N ALA A 129 -33.20 -9.26 3.14
CA ALA A 129 -34.65 -9.08 3.13
C ALA A 129 -35.22 -10.04 2.08
N ALA A 130 -36.09 -10.94 2.53
CA ALA A 130 -37.04 -11.67 1.71
C ALA A 130 -38.22 -10.76 1.35
#